data_AF-A0A838JY16-F1
#
_entry.id   AF-A0A838JY16-F1
#
_cell.length_a   1.000
_cell.length_b   1.000
_cell.length_c   1.000
_cell.angle_alpha   90.00
_cell.angle_beta   90.00
_cell.angle_gamma   90.00
#
_symmetry.space_group_name_H-M   'P 1'
#
loop_
_entity.id
_entity.type
_entity.pdbx_description
1 polymer ?
#
loop_
_entity_poly.entity_id
_entity_poly.type
_entity_poly.pdbx_seq_one_letter_code
_entity_poly.pdbx_strand_id
1 'polypeptide(L)' 'PVHGFTGFAIGRSIWWDSLKAYLDGSLDREKAAAQIAQNYTRFIEVYRGVE' A
#
# COMPACT_ATOMS: atom_id res chain seq x y z
N PRO A 1 14.85 17.30 3.33
CA PRO A 1 14.72 16.77 1.94
C PRO A 1 16.05 16.91 1.18
N VAL A 2 16.45 15.89 0.43
CA VAL A 2 17.72 15.90 -0.35
C VAL A 2 17.44 16.45 -1.76
N HIS A 3 18.36 17.26 -2.30
CA HIS A 3 18.23 17.84 -3.64
C HIS A 3 18.10 16.74 -4.71
N GLY A 4 17.07 16.82 -5.55
CA GLY A 4 16.77 15.83 -6.60
C GLY A 4 15.84 14.68 -6.17
N PHE A 5 15.39 14.64 -4.92
CA PHE A 5 14.40 13.65 -4.48
C PHE A 5 13.00 13.98 -5.02
N THR A 6 12.50 13.17 -5.95
CA THR A 6 11.17 13.31 -6.57
C THR A 6 10.14 12.27 -6.11
N GLY A 7 10.53 11.31 -5.28
CA GLY A 7 9.62 10.30 -4.73
C GLY A 7 10.31 8.97 -4.41
N PHE A 8 9.50 7.94 -4.22
CA PHE A 8 9.91 6.58 -3.86
C PHE A 8 9.07 5.56 -4.63
N ALA A 9 9.63 4.37 -4.86
CA ALA A 9 8.89 3.23 -5.38
C ALA A 9 8.57 2.28 -4.22
N ILE A 10 7.28 2.12 -3.91
CA ILE A 10 6.80 1.13 -2.95
C ILE A 10 5.93 0.12 -3.68
N GLY A 11 6.27 -1.16 -3.52
CA GLY A 11 5.54 -2.27 -4.13
C GLY A 11 4.99 -3.21 -3.06
N ARG A 12 5.83 -4.16 -2.61
CA ARG A 12 5.41 -5.24 -1.69
C ARG A 12 4.69 -4.77 -0.44
N SER A 13 5.07 -3.63 0.14
CA SER A 13 4.40 -3.08 1.32
C SER A 13 2.94 -2.65 1.08
N ILE A 14 2.53 -2.47 -0.19
CA ILE A 14 1.14 -2.16 -0.55
C ILE A 14 0.32 -3.44 -0.73
N TRP A 15 0.87 -4.46 -1.39
CA TRP A 15 0.08 -5.60 -1.90
C TRP A 15 0.45 -7.00 -1.40
N TRP A 16 1.62 -7.20 -0.79
CA TRP A 16 2.13 -8.55 -0.51
C TRP A 16 1.26 -9.32 0.49
N ASP A 17 0.91 -8.71 1.62
CA ASP A 17 0.15 -9.40 2.67
C ASP A 17 -1.31 -9.63 2.25
N SER A 18 -1.94 -8.67 1.59
CA SER A 18 -3.30 -8.82 1.05
C SER A 18 -3.38 -9.89 -0.04
N LEU A 19 -2.34 -9.99 -0.90
CA LEU A 19 -2.28 -11.05 -1.90
C LEU A 19 -2.13 -12.44 -1.26
N LYS A 20 -1.22 -12.59 -0.28
CA LYS A 20 -1.07 -13.86 0.44
C LYS A 20 -2.39 -14.29 1.09
N ALA A 21 -3.04 -13.35 1.79
CA ALA A 21 -4.32 -13.60 2.46
C ALA A 21 -5.46 -13.97 1.49
N TYR A 22 -5.45 -13.43 0.28
CA TYR A 22 -6.36 -13.88 -0.76
C TYR A 22 -6.04 -15.30 -1.26
N LEU A 23 -4.76 -15.60 -1.50
CA LEU A 23 -4.31 -16.90 -2.00
C LEU A 23 -4.50 -18.04 -0.98
N ASP A 24 -4.37 -17.75 0.31
CA ASP A 24 -4.60 -18.72 1.39
C ASP A 24 -6.07 -18.82 1.83
N GLY A 25 -6.96 -18.01 1.26
CA GLY A 25 -8.39 -18.02 1.52
C GLY A 25 -8.82 -17.30 2.81
N SER A 26 -7.91 -16.64 3.53
CA SER A 26 -8.26 -15.84 4.72
C SER A 26 -8.94 -14.51 4.37
N LEU A 27 -8.80 -14.02 3.14
CA LEU A 27 -9.54 -12.88 2.60
C LEU A 27 -10.25 -13.22 1.29
N ASP A 28 -11.47 -12.69 1.15
CA ASP A 28 -12.11 -12.62 -0.16
C ASP A 28 -11.46 -11.55 -1.05
N ARG A 29 -11.74 -11.64 -2.35
CA ARG A 29 -11.12 -10.79 -3.37
C ARG A 29 -11.42 -9.31 -3.14
N GLU A 30 -12.65 -8.96 -2.79
CA GLU A 30 -13.06 -7.58 -2.53
C GLU A 30 -12.32 -6.98 -1.33
N LYS A 31 -12.19 -7.71 -0.22
CA LYS A 31 -11.46 -7.26 0.96
C LYS A 31 -9.98 -7.13 0.71
N ALA A 32 -9.38 -8.08 -0.03
CA ALA A 32 -7.98 -7.97 -0.42
C ALA A 32 -7.71 -6.72 -1.27
N ALA A 33 -8.59 -6.43 -2.25
CA ALA A 33 -8.49 -5.22 -3.05
C ALA A 33 -8.68 -3.94 -2.21
N ALA A 34 -9.63 -3.93 -1.27
CA ALA A 34 -9.86 -2.80 -0.37
C ALA A 34 -8.64 -2.52 0.52
N GLN A 35 -7.99 -3.56 1.06
CA GLN A 35 -6.74 -3.39 1.83
C GLN A 35 -5.61 -2.81 0.99
N ILE A 36 -5.43 -3.26 -0.25
CA ILE A 36 -4.41 -2.72 -1.17
C ILE A 36 -4.64 -1.22 -1.39
N ALA A 37 -5.88 -0.81 -1.64
CA ALA A 37 -6.25 0.60 -1.82
C ALA A 37 -6.02 1.43 -0.56
N GLN A 38 -6.34 0.88 0.62
CA GLN A 38 -6.11 1.52 1.91
C GLN A 38 -4.62 1.72 2.17
N ASN A 39 -3.79 0.69 1.95
CA ASN A 39 -2.34 0.76 2.11
C ASN A 39 -1.73 1.82 1.18
N TYR A 40 -2.12 1.82 -0.09
CA TYR A 40 -1.67 2.81 -1.07
C TYR A 40 -2.01 4.24 -0.63
N THR A 41 -3.26 4.47 -0.21
CA THR A 41 -3.73 5.79 0.25
C THR A 41 -2.96 6.24 1.49
N ARG A 42 -2.74 5.35 2.46
CA ARG A 42 -1.96 5.66 3.66
C ARG A 42 -0.53 6.06 3.33
N PHE A 43 0.13 5.41 2.37
CA PHE A 43 1.45 5.85 1.93
C PHE A 43 1.38 7.25 1.31
N ILE A 44 0.40 7.54 0.44
CA ILE A 44 0.22 8.89 -0.10
C ILE A 44 0.09 9.93 1.03
N GLU A 45 -0.72 9.66 2.05
CA GLU A 45 -0.90 10.57 3.19
C GLU A 45 0.41 10.83 3.95
N VAL A 46 1.13 9.76 4.30
CA VAL A 46 2.43 9.84 5.00
C VAL A 46 3.41 10.71 4.22
N TYR A 47 3.47 10.57 2.90
CA TYR A 47 4.44 11.30 2.08
C TYR A 47 3.98 12.68 1.63
N ARG A 48 2.68 12.96 1.62
CA ARG A 48 2.17 14.32 1.48
C ARG A 48 2.39 15.16 2.74
N GLY A 49 2.82 14.54 3.85
CA GLY A 49 3.14 15.24 5.08
C GLY A 49 1.89 15.87 5.71
N VAL A 50 0.77 15.14 5.69
CA VAL A 50 -0.41 15.57 6.45
C VAL A 50 -0.02 15.58 7.94
N GLU A 51 0.01 16.77 8.55
CA GLU A 51 0.15 16.98 10.01
C GLU A 51 -1.09 16.49 10.77
#